data_AF-A0A3A8X0J0-F1
#
_entry.id   AF-A0A3A8X0J0-F1
#
_cell.length_a   1.000
_cell.length_b   1.000
_cell.length_c   1.000
_cell.angle_alpha   90.00
_cell.angle_beta   90.00
_cell.angle_gamma   90.00
#
_symmetry.space_group_name_H-M   'P 1'
#
loop_
_entity.id
_entity.type
_entity.pdbx_description
1 polymer ?
#
loop_
_entity_poly.entity_id
_entity_poly.type
_entity_poly.pdbx_seq_one_letter_code
_entity_poly.pdbx_strand_id
1 'polypeptide(L)'
;MTSKERAGLRAQAMKLDSIFQIGKASLTPQFVEAVKDALAARELIKISVLKNCADDPAELAEIVSERTGSQVVQVIGKKIVLYKKNMEKEEKRRRAVKSQAVKKKPVSDKVAAKRARRNG
;
A
#
# COMPACT_ATOMS: atom_id res chain seq x y z
N MET A 1 4.65 -12.42 12.10
CA MET A 1 3.58 -12.07 11.13
C MET A 1 3.11 -13.37 10.46
N THR A 2 1.88 -13.80 10.69
CA THR A 2 1.37 -15.05 10.09
C THR A 2 1.04 -14.85 8.61
N SER A 3 1.10 -15.92 7.82
CA SER A 3 0.84 -15.88 6.36
C SER A 3 -0.56 -15.34 6.03
N LYS A 4 -1.56 -15.62 6.88
CA LYS A 4 -2.94 -15.16 6.75
C LYS A 4 -3.08 -13.65 6.96
N GLU A 5 -2.42 -13.11 7.99
CA GLU A 5 -2.40 -11.66 8.24
C GLU A 5 -1.73 -10.89 7.09
N ARG A 6 -0.63 -11.45 6.55
CA ARG A 6 0.10 -10.88 5.41
C ARG A 6 -0.76 -10.81 4.15
N ALA A 7 -1.56 -11.85 3.88
CA ALA A 7 -2.51 -11.86 2.76
C ALA A 7 -3.62 -10.82 2.94
N GLY A 8 -4.16 -10.67 4.15
CA GLY A 8 -5.17 -9.65 4.46
C GLY A 8 -4.66 -8.21 4.28
N LEU A 9 -3.44 -7.93 4.75
CA LEU A 9 -2.80 -6.63 4.58
C LEU A 9 -2.44 -6.35 3.12
N ARG A 10 -1.98 -7.37 2.36
CA ARG A 10 -1.78 -7.25 0.91
C ARG A 10 -3.07 -6.83 0.20
N ALA A 11 -4.19 -7.50 0.48
CA ALA A 11 -5.47 -7.20 -0.15
C ALA A 11 -5.97 -5.78 0.16
N GLN A 12 -5.77 -5.31 1.40
CA GLN A 12 -6.05 -3.92 1.76
C GLN A 12 -5.13 -2.94 1.05
N ALA A 13 -3.83 -3.24 1.03
CA ALA A 13 -2.83 -2.41 0.38
C ALA A 13 -3.09 -2.24 -1.12
N MET A 14 -3.56 -3.27 -1.83
CA MET A 14 -3.88 -3.15 -3.25
C MET A 14 -4.93 -2.08 -3.54
N LYS A 15 -5.88 -1.85 -2.63
CA LYS A 15 -6.94 -0.84 -2.76
C LYS A 15 -6.53 0.57 -2.31
N LEU A 16 -5.37 0.71 -1.66
CA LEU A 16 -4.86 2.00 -1.20
C LEU A 16 -4.03 2.68 -2.28
N ASP A 17 -4.15 4.00 -2.40
CA ASP A 17 -3.30 4.76 -3.30
C ASP A 17 -1.95 5.10 -2.66
N SER A 18 -0.96 5.30 -3.52
CA SER A 18 0.37 5.75 -3.11
C SER A 18 0.28 7.20 -2.64
N ILE A 19 0.46 7.43 -1.33
CA ILE A 19 0.48 8.79 -0.77
C ILE A 19 1.88 9.41 -0.78
N PHE A 20 2.91 8.57 -0.87
CA PHE A 20 4.30 8.99 -0.95
C PHE A 20 4.96 8.49 -2.22
N GLN A 21 5.93 9.26 -2.71
CA GLN A 21 6.73 8.90 -3.86
C GLN A 21 8.21 9.19 -3.62
N ILE A 22 9.07 8.21 -3.91
CA ILE A 22 10.52 8.31 -3.81
C ILE A 22 11.09 8.65 -5.19
N GLY A 23 11.86 9.73 -5.26
CA GLY A 23 12.51 10.24 -6.48
C GLY A 23 14.02 10.04 -6.51
N LYS A 24 14.75 10.99 -7.10
CA LYS A 24 16.22 11.00 -7.08
C LYS A 24 16.82 11.23 -5.69
N ALA A 25 16.11 11.92 -4.80
CA ALA A 25 16.51 12.13 -3.41
C ALA A 25 16.09 10.92 -2.55
N SER A 26 16.68 9.76 -2.85
CA SER A 26 16.31 8.38 -2.48
C SER A 26 15.78 8.19 -1.05
N LEU A 27 16.27 8.93 -0.03
CA LEU A 27 15.76 8.89 1.34
C LEU A 27 16.25 10.11 2.14
N THR A 28 15.47 11.20 2.16
CA THR A 28 15.78 12.33 3.07
C THR A 28 15.29 12.03 4.49
N PRO A 29 15.94 12.57 5.54
CA PRO A 29 15.45 12.43 6.91
C PRO A 29 14.01 12.92 7.07
N GLN A 30 13.69 14.04 6.42
CA GLN A 30 12.33 14.60 6.38
C GLN A 30 11.32 13.65 5.75
N PHE A 31 11.71 12.92 4.69
CA PHE A 31 10.83 11.92 4.07
C PHE A 31 10.59 10.74 5.00
N VAL A 32 11.65 10.21 5.64
CA VAL A 32 11.54 9.12 6.62
C VAL A 32 10.61 9.52 7.77
N GLU A 33 10.73 10.76 8.25
CA GLU A 33 9.91 11.29 9.34
C GLU A 33 8.43 11.44 8.92
N ALA A 34 8.17 12.00 7.73
CA ALA A 34 6.82 12.07 7.17
C ALA A 34 6.19 10.68 6.96
N VAL A 35 6.98 9.71 6.50
CA VAL A 35 6.56 8.30 6.36
C VAL A 35 6.24 7.68 7.73
N LYS A 36 7.06 7.97 8.75
CA LYS A 36 6.86 7.50 10.13
C LYS A 36 5.57 8.06 10.73
N ASP A 37 5.29 9.35 10.53
CA ASP A 37 4.05 10.00 11.00
C ASP A 37 2.82 9.45 10.30
N ALA A 38 2.90 9.28 8.98
CA ALA A 38 1.80 8.67 8.22
C ALA A 38 1.55 7.21 8.61
N LEU A 39 2.61 6.44 8.92
CA LEU A 39 2.50 5.09 9.48
C LEU A 39 1.84 5.10 10.86
N ALA A 40 2.16 6.07 11.73
CA ALA A 40 1.50 6.21 13.02
C ALA A 40 0.00 6.56 12.87
N ALA A 41 -0.35 7.37 11.86
CA ALA A 41 -1.72 7.77 11.57
C ALA A 41 -2.55 6.64 10.94
N ARG A 42 -2.03 5.95 9.93
CA ARG A 42 -2.81 5.02 9.06
C ARG A 42 -2.45 3.55 9.22
N GLU A 43 -1.36 3.22 9.91
CA GLU A 43 -0.82 1.87 10.15
C GLU A 43 -0.38 1.10 8.89
N LEU A 44 -0.94 1.42 7.72
CA LEU A 44 -0.65 0.83 6.42
C LEU A 44 -0.53 1.95 5.39
N ILE A 45 0.62 2.01 4.74
CA ILE A 45 0.90 3.00 3.69
C ILE A 45 1.45 2.33 2.44
N LYS A 46 1.24 3.00 1.31
CA LYS A 46 1.82 2.62 0.02
C LYS A 46 2.72 3.75 -0.46
N ILE A 47 3.93 3.39 -0.85
CA ILE A 47 4.94 4.29 -1.39
C ILE A 47 5.20 3.89 -2.84
N SER A 48 5.31 4.87 -3.75
CA SER A 48 5.71 4.66 -5.13
C SER A 48 7.17 5.04 -5.32
N VAL A 49 7.91 4.34 -6.15
CA VAL A 49 9.30 4.63 -6.50
C VAL A 49 9.33 5.09 -7.96
N LEU A 50 9.92 6.26 -8.20
CA LEU A 50 10.07 6.81 -9.54
C LEU A 50 11.07 6.00 -10.35
N LYS A 51 10.92 6.04 -11.68
CA LYS A 51 11.82 5.30 -12.59
C LYS A 51 13.27 5.79 -12.57
N ASN A 52 13.53 6.95 -11.98
CA ASN A 52 14.84 7.59 -11.91
C ASN A 52 15.64 7.20 -10.67
N CYS A 53 15.11 6.34 -9.81
CA CYS A 53 15.84 5.73 -8.71
C CYS A 53 16.57 4.50 -9.25
N ALA A 54 17.89 4.46 -9.05
CA ALA A 54 18.75 3.35 -9.47
C ALA A 54 18.72 2.19 -8.47
N ASP A 55 18.18 2.43 -7.28
CA ASP A 55 18.12 1.47 -6.19
C ASP A 55 16.97 0.47 -6.39
N ASP A 56 17.14 -0.76 -5.89
CA ASP A 56 16.09 -1.78 -5.95
C ASP A 56 14.93 -1.40 -5.01
N PRO A 57 13.67 -1.36 -5.47
CA PRO A 57 12.52 -1.14 -4.59
C PRO A 57 12.42 -2.16 -3.44
N ALA A 58 13.01 -3.34 -3.55
CA ALA A 58 13.16 -4.28 -2.45
C ALA A 58 14.12 -3.76 -1.36
N GLU A 59 15.32 -3.32 -1.74
CA GLU A 59 16.29 -2.74 -0.82
C GLU A 59 15.76 -1.44 -0.19
N LEU A 60 15.13 -0.57 -0.99
CA LEU A 60 14.48 0.63 -0.48
C LEU A 60 13.41 0.30 0.56
N ALA A 61 12.64 -0.76 0.34
CA ALA A 61 11.63 -1.19 1.29
C ALA A 61 12.27 -1.59 2.61
N GLU A 62 13.37 -2.35 2.57
CA GLU A 62 14.12 -2.75 3.77
C GLU A 62 14.66 -1.53 4.51
N ILE A 63 15.35 -0.63 3.81
CA ILE A 63 15.94 0.59 4.42
C ILE A 63 14.86 1.46 5.05
N VAL A 64 13.76 1.73 4.34
CA VAL A 64 12.65 2.54 4.88
C VAL A 64 12.02 1.82 6.08
N SER A 65 11.84 0.50 6.00
CA SER A 65 11.23 -0.28 7.08
C SER A 65 12.09 -0.26 8.34
N GLU A 66 13.40 -0.37 8.20
CA GLU A 66 14.37 -0.32 9.29
C GLU A 66 14.39 1.07 9.94
N ARG A 67 14.48 2.13 9.13
CA ARG A 67 14.48 3.52 9.64
C ARG A 67 13.18 3.93 10.31
N THR A 68 12.04 3.43 9.84
CA THR A 68 10.70 3.79 10.38
C THR A 68 10.22 2.84 11.48
N GLY A 69 10.91 1.71 11.68
CA GLY A 69 10.47 0.60 12.53
C GLY A 69 9.15 0.01 12.05
N SER A 70 9.01 -0.18 10.74
CA SER A 70 7.84 -0.77 10.12
C SER A 70 8.18 -2.10 9.43
N GLN A 71 7.18 -2.81 8.95
CA GLN A 71 7.29 -4.13 8.35
C GLN A 71 6.93 -4.08 6.88
N VAL A 72 7.79 -4.63 6.03
CA VAL A 72 7.52 -4.77 4.61
C VAL A 72 6.50 -5.89 4.41
N VAL A 73 5.33 -5.53 3.89
CA VAL A 73 4.28 -6.52 3.59
C VAL A 73 4.55 -7.13 2.22
N GLN A 74 4.76 -6.27 1.22
CA GLN A 74 4.98 -6.65 -0.17
C GLN A 74 5.61 -5.49 -0.95
N VAL A 75 6.45 -5.86 -1.92
CA VAL A 75 6.90 -4.98 -2.99
C VAL A 75 6.21 -5.40 -4.28
N ILE A 76 5.62 -4.44 -5.00
CA ILE A 76 4.88 -4.63 -6.25
C ILE A 76 5.53 -3.76 -7.32
N GLY A 77 6.48 -4.32 -8.06
CA GLY A 77 7.29 -3.56 -9.03
C GLY A 77 7.95 -2.37 -8.35
N LYS A 78 7.58 -1.15 -8.74
CA LYS A 78 8.08 0.09 -8.13
C LYS A 78 7.19 0.63 -6.99
N LYS A 79 6.36 -0.20 -6.37
CA LYS A 79 5.50 0.22 -5.25
C LYS A 79 5.83 -0.61 -4.03
N ILE A 80 5.97 0.04 -2.89
CA ILE A 80 6.34 -0.57 -1.62
C ILE A 80 5.16 -0.44 -0.67
N VAL A 81 4.81 -1.54 -0.01
CA VAL A 81 3.77 -1.58 1.02
C VAL A 81 4.42 -1.80 2.38
N LEU A 82 4.25 -0.80 3.25
CA LEU A 82 4.75 -0.83 4.63
C LEU A 82 3.60 -0.85 5.61
N TYR A 83 3.75 -1.67 6.64
CA TYR A 83 2.79 -1.82 7.72
C TYR A 83 3.49 -1.64 9.07
N LYS A 84 2.91 -0.83 9.95
CA LYS A 84 3.36 -0.66 11.32
C LYS A 84 2.23 -1.01 12.26
N LYS A 85 2.43 -2.03 13.09
CA LYS A 85 1.45 -2.47 14.08
C LYS A 85 1.40 -1.43 15.20
N ASN A 86 0.27 -0.77 15.38
CA ASN A 86 0.02 0.09 16.55
C ASN A 86 -0.93 -0.66 17.50
N MET A 87 -0.45 -1.04 18.69
CA MET A 87 -1.20 -1.93 19.60
C MET A 87 -2.50 -1.31 20.11
N GLU A 88 -2.56 0.02 20.27
CA GLU A 88 -3.78 0.73 20.72
C GLU A 88 -4.88 0.84 19.64
N LYS A 89 -4.51 0.88 18.36
CA LYS A 89 -5.48 1.02 17.26
C LYS A 89 -6.04 -0.32 16.80
N GLU A 90 -5.33 -1.42 16.98
CA GLU A 90 -5.78 -2.80 16.65
C GLU A 90 -7.08 -3.15 17.39
N GLU A 91 -7.21 -2.74 18.65
CA GLU A 91 -8.40 -3.03 19.46
C GLU A 91 -9.63 -2.24 19.00
N LYS A 92 -9.43 -0.98 18.57
CA LYS A 92 -10.48 -0.16 17.93
C LYS A 92 -10.79 -0.62 16.51
N ARG A 93 -9.80 -1.10 15.75
CA ARG A 93 -9.96 -1.50 14.35
C ARG A 93 -10.55 -2.90 14.19
N ARG A 94 -10.29 -3.84 15.10
CA ARG A 94 -11.04 -5.12 15.19
C ARG A 94 -12.53 -4.90 15.41
N ARG A 95 -12.91 -3.84 16.16
CA ARG A 95 -14.32 -3.43 16.34
C ARG A 95 -14.91 -2.79 15.07
N ALA A 96 -14.13 -2.03 14.30
CA ALA A 96 -14.59 -1.34 13.09
C ALA A 96 -14.55 -2.19 11.79
N VAL A 97 -13.65 -3.18 11.66
CA VAL A 97 -13.61 -4.06 10.47
C VAL A 97 -14.83 -4.99 10.43
N LYS A 98 -15.40 -5.34 11.60
CA LYS A 98 -16.72 -6.01 11.67
C LYS A 98 -17.86 -5.18 11.05
N SER A 99 -17.77 -3.84 11.04
CA SER A 99 -18.83 -2.99 10.47
C SER A 99 -18.65 -2.65 8.99
N GLN A 100 -17.44 -2.73 8.43
CA GLN A 100 -17.20 -2.42 7.00
C GLN A 100 -17.37 -3.59 6.02
N ALA A 101 -17.49 -4.83 6.51
CA ALA A 101 -17.84 -5.99 5.68
C ALA A 101 -19.25 -5.90 5.04
N VAL A 102 -20.06 -4.90 5.44
CA VAL A 102 -21.44 -4.72 4.95
C VAL A 102 -21.52 -3.87 3.67
N LYS A 103 -20.50 -3.08 3.28
CA LYS A 103 -20.71 -1.99 2.28
C LYS A 103 -20.04 -2.06 0.90
N LYS A 104 -19.25 -3.08 0.52
CA LYS A 104 -18.81 -3.19 -0.90
C LYS A 104 -18.82 -4.62 -1.45
N LYS A 105 -20.01 -5.02 -1.94
CA LYS A 105 -20.26 -5.96 -3.04
C LYS A 105 -21.09 -5.21 -4.09
N PRO A 106 -21.11 -5.68 -5.35
CA PRO A 106 -20.14 -5.51 -6.43
C PRO A 106 -20.45 -4.26 -7.30
N VAL A 107 -19.46 -3.67 -7.98
CA VAL A 107 -19.74 -2.80 -9.15
C VAL A 107 -19.14 -3.48 -10.37
N SER A 108 -20.01 -4.26 -10.99
CA SER A 108 -19.94 -4.62 -12.39
C SER A 108 -19.83 -3.37 -13.24
N ASP A 109 -18.76 -3.22 -14.02
CA ASP A 109 -18.77 -2.28 -15.13
C ASP A 109 -18.41 -2.99 -16.43
N LYS A 110 -19.46 -3.09 -17.26
CA LYS A 110 -19.47 -3.38 -18.68
C LYS A 110 -18.59 -2.35 -19.40
N VAL A 111 -17.66 -2.78 -20.23
CA VAL A 111 -17.13 -1.96 -21.33
C VAL A 111 -17.16 -2.85 -22.57
N ALA A 112 -18.29 -2.86 -23.28
CA ALA A 112 -18.70 -1.93 -24.32
C ALA A 112 -18.45 -2.57 -25.69
N ALA A 113 -19.57 -2.96 -26.30
CA ALA A 113 -19.68 -3.27 -27.70
C ALA A 113 -19.14 -2.10 -28.54
N LYS A 114 -18.09 -2.34 -29.34
CA LYS A 114 -17.84 -1.58 -30.56
C LYS A 114 -16.92 -2.34 -31.52
N ARG A 115 -17.52 -3.16 -32.38
CA ARG A 115 -17.08 -3.22 -33.79
C ARG A 115 -18.28 -3.56 -34.66
N ALA A 116 -18.98 -2.49 -35.03
CA ALA A 116 -19.91 -2.49 -36.14
C ALA A 116 -19.15 -2.65 -37.46
N ARG A 117 -19.84 -3.26 -38.44
CA ARG A 117 -19.60 -3.26 -39.90
C ARG A 117 -18.53 -4.22 -40.42
N ARG A 118 -18.99 -5.31 -41.07
CA ARG A 118 -18.82 -5.50 -42.53
C ARG A 118 -19.67 -6.69 -43.01
N ASN A 119 -20.50 -6.36 -44.01
CA ASN A 119 -21.17 -7.15 -45.07
C ASN A 119 -21.55 -8.61 -44.80
N GLY A 120 -22.77 -9.04 -45.09
CA GLY A 120 -23.48 -8.79 -46.35
C GLY A 120 -23.29 -10.04 -47.20
#